data_AF-A0A7J6Y4Y4-F1
#
_entry.id   AF-A0A7J6Y4Y4-F1
#
_cell.length_a   1.000
_cell.length_b   1.000
_cell.length_c   1.000
_cell.angle_alpha   90.00
_cell.angle_beta   90.00
_cell.angle_gamma   90.00
#
_symmetry.space_group_name_H-M   'P 1'
#
loop_
_entity.id
_entity.type
_entity.pdbx_description
1 polymer ?
#
loop_
_entity_poly.entity_id
_entity_poly.type
_entity_poly.pdbx_seq_one_letter_code
_entity_poly.pdbx_strand_id
1 'polypeptide(L)'
;MSYPTYTGVFSDDMAAYEDEADEEALPWIVWFCELKSHEFFCVVDREFIDDEFNLTGLSTMVSFYHYALDLILDLETQNSARLTAEQQRLVESSAETLYGLIHARFITTQRGLKLMEEKFAEGEFGRCPRVFCGGQAVLPVGQSDVVRESSVKLYCPKCQDIYYPRSSRHRTLDGAFWGTTFPHLFLMHLRENGKVIAKPKQHYVPRIYGFRLREKGDAKEEHDDEQIAARVETEETEERAAEVSVGESNTPANTPNNSRLARDCFRDPNGERAEAPQR
;
A
#
# COMPACT_ATOMS: atom_id res chain seq x y z
N MET A 1 -14.97 -78.42 -49.47
CA MET A 1 -15.16 -78.33 -48.01
C MET A 1 -15.94 -77.05 -47.75
N SER A 2 -17.23 -77.20 -47.47
CA SER A 2 -18.18 -76.10 -47.30
C SER A 2 -18.22 -75.69 -45.84
N TYR A 3 -17.92 -74.43 -45.53
CA TYR A 3 -18.09 -73.88 -44.19
C TYR A 3 -19.50 -73.29 -44.03
N PRO A 4 -20.11 -73.37 -42.84
CA PRO A 4 -21.47 -72.90 -42.62
C PRO A 4 -21.53 -71.36 -42.51
N THR A 5 -22.62 -70.78 -43.01
CA THR A 5 -22.97 -69.37 -42.82
C THR A 5 -23.49 -69.15 -41.40
N TYR A 6 -22.70 -68.46 -40.58
CA TYR A 6 -23.12 -68.00 -39.25
C TYR A 6 -24.07 -66.81 -39.40
N THR A 7 -25.32 -67.01 -38.97
CA THR A 7 -26.32 -65.96 -38.77
C THR A 7 -26.55 -65.86 -37.26
N GLY A 8 -26.02 -64.81 -36.64
CA GLY A 8 -26.11 -64.60 -35.20
C GLY A 8 -25.80 -63.16 -34.85
N VAL A 9 -26.87 -62.37 -34.76
CA VAL A 9 -27.06 -61.09 -34.03
C VAL A 9 -25.80 -60.40 -33.49
N PHE A 10 -25.44 -59.27 -34.11
CA PHE A 10 -24.61 -58.24 -33.47
C PHE A 10 -25.41 -57.68 -32.29
N SER A 11 -25.01 -58.01 -31.05
CA SER A 11 -25.47 -57.28 -29.87
C SER A 11 -24.80 -55.92 -29.90
N ASP A 12 -25.59 -54.87 -30.11
CA ASP A 12 -25.17 -53.47 -30.08
C ASP A 12 -25.09 -52.99 -28.62
N ASP A 13 -24.41 -53.75 -27.76
CA ASP A 13 -24.11 -53.37 -26.39
C ASP A 13 -22.62 -53.00 -26.28
N MET A 14 -22.16 -52.14 -27.20
CA MET A 14 -21.03 -51.28 -26.90
C MET A 14 -21.57 -50.16 -26.02
N ALA A 15 -21.80 -50.50 -24.74
CA ALA A 15 -21.95 -49.48 -23.71
C ALA A 15 -20.79 -48.50 -23.91
N ALA A 16 -21.13 -47.30 -24.35
CA ALA A 16 -20.22 -46.19 -24.38
C ALA A 16 -19.67 -46.11 -22.95
N TYR A 17 -18.42 -46.54 -22.78
CA TYR A 17 -17.60 -46.03 -21.71
C TYR A 17 -17.44 -44.56 -22.05
N GLU A 18 -18.46 -43.76 -21.72
CA GLU A 18 -18.28 -42.37 -21.37
C GLU A 18 -17.31 -42.43 -20.21
N ASP A 19 -16.04 -42.36 -20.55
CA ASP A 19 -15.00 -41.81 -19.72
C ASP A 19 -15.50 -40.40 -19.38
N GLU A 20 -16.41 -40.30 -18.41
CA GLU A 20 -16.48 -39.12 -17.55
C GLU A 20 -15.07 -39.05 -16.98
N ALA A 21 -14.18 -38.41 -17.73
CA ALA A 21 -12.94 -37.91 -17.20
C ALA A 21 -13.40 -37.07 -16.01
N ASP A 22 -13.23 -37.63 -14.81
CA ASP A 22 -13.35 -36.91 -13.55
C ASP A 22 -12.62 -35.59 -13.83
N GLU A 23 -13.38 -34.51 -14.01
CA GLU A 23 -12.83 -33.16 -14.07
C GLU A 23 -12.16 -33.02 -12.72
N GLU A 24 -10.85 -33.26 -12.67
CA GLU A 24 -10.09 -33.28 -11.44
C GLU A 24 -10.34 -31.93 -10.76
N ALA A 25 -11.17 -31.96 -9.72
CA ALA A 25 -11.72 -30.75 -9.14
C ALA A 25 -10.54 -29.89 -8.68
N LEU A 26 -10.47 -28.66 -9.20
CA LEU A 26 -9.38 -27.76 -8.88
C LEU A 26 -9.28 -27.59 -7.35
N PRO A 27 -8.09 -27.75 -6.73
CA PRO A 27 -7.93 -27.54 -5.30
C PRO A 27 -8.46 -26.17 -4.89
N TRP A 28 -9.09 -26.08 -3.72
CA TRP A 28 -9.82 -24.88 -3.28
C TRP A 28 -8.96 -23.61 -3.37
N ILE A 29 -7.69 -23.69 -3.00
CA ILE A 29 -6.74 -22.56 -3.05
C ILE A 29 -6.54 -22.06 -4.49
N VAL A 30 -6.35 -22.99 -5.44
CA VAL A 30 -6.12 -22.65 -6.84
C VAL A 30 -7.38 -22.06 -7.43
N TRP A 31 -8.52 -22.74 -7.23
CA TRP A 31 -9.83 -22.25 -7.62
C TRP A 31 -10.10 -20.83 -7.09
N PHE A 32 -9.85 -20.59 -5.79
CA PHE A 32 -10.07 -19.30 -5.15
C PHE A 32 -9.21 -18.19 -5.78
N CYS A 33 -7.95 -18.46 -6.08
CA CYS A 33 -7.05 -17.49 -6.72
C CYS A 33 -7.42 -17.20 -8.20
N GLU A 34 -8.03 -18.17 -8.88
CA GLU A 34 -8.49 -18.02 -10.27
C GLU A 34 -9.85 -17.32 -10.40
N LEU A 35 -10.57 -17.14 -9.29
CA LEU A 35 -11.83 -16.40 -9.29
C LEU A 35 -11.63 -15.00 -9.86
N LYS A 36 -12.62 -14.57 -10.65
CA LYS A 36 -12.67 -13.20 -11.18
C LYS A 36 -12.63 -12.22 -10.00
N SER A 37 -11.74 -11.23 -10.07
CA SER A 37 -11.40 -10.26 -9.01
C SER A 37 -10.34 -10.70 -8.00
N HIS A 38 -9.89 -11.95 -8.01
CA HIS A 38 -8.86 -12.46 -7.09
C HIS A 38 -7.45 -12.45 -7.70
N GLU A 39 -7.25 -11.70 -8.78
CA GLU A 39 -5.98 -11.70 -9.54
C GLU A 39 -4.79 -11.16 -8.70
N PHE A 40 -5.05 -10.52 -7.57
CA PHE A 40 -4.01 -10.00 -6.66
C PHE A 40 -3.49 -11.04 -5.65
N PHE A 41 -4.17 -12.19 -5.50
CA PHE A 41 -3.71 -13.27 -4.65
C PHE A 41 -2.61 -14.08 -5.35
N CYS A 42 -1.69 -14.63 -4.56
CA CYS A 42 -0.86 -15.75 -4.98
C CYS A 42 -1.31 -17.04 -4.29
N VAL A 43 -1.04 -18.18 -4.94
CA VAL A 43 -1.28 -19.50 -4.37
C VAL A 43 -0.32 -19.69 -3.19
N VAL A 44 -0.88 -19.89 -1.99
CA VAL A 44 -0.13 -20.16 -0.77
C VAL A 44 0.23 -21.65 -0.71
N ASP A 45 1.50 -21.94 -0.45
CA ASP A 45 1.99 -23.31 -0.30
C ASP A 45 1.23 -24.05 0.80
N ARG A 46 0.81 -25.30 0.53
CA ARG A 46 0.11 -26.12 1.52
C ARG A 46 0.97 -26.38 2.76
N GLU A 47 2.28 -26.55 2.60
CA GLU A 47 3.19 -26.74 3.73
C GLU A 47 3.27 -25.51 4.66
N PHE A 48 2.97 -24.30 4.16
CA PHE A 48 2.88 -23.13 5.01
C PHE A 48 1.63 -23.15 5.89
N ILE A 49 0.51 -23.66 5.34
CA ILE A 49 -0.78 -23.74 6.02
C ILE A 49 -0.81 -24.93 7.00
N ASP A 50 -0.19 -26.06 6.63
CA ASP A 50 -0.10 -27.26 7.48
C ASP A 50 0.70 -27.02 8.78
N ASP A 51 1.60 -26.01 8.81
CA ASP A 51 2.33 -25.60 10.01
C ASP A 51 1.51 -24.64 10.87
N GLU A 52 0.94 -25.18 11.96
CA GLU A 52 0.09 -24.48 12.92
C GLU A 52 0.75 -23.20 13.49
N PHE A 53 2.08 -23.17 13.61
CA PHE A 53 2.79 -21.98 14.10
C PHE A 53 2.52 -20.76 13.22
N ASN A 54 2.44 -20.93 11.90
CA ASN A 54 2.15 -19.85 10.96
C ASN A 54 0.71 -19.34 11.08
N LEU A 55 -0.19 -20.15 11.64
CA LEU A 55 -1.62 -19.83 11.81
C LEU A 55 -1.96 -19.31 13.21
N THR A 56 -0.97 -19.18 14.10
CA THR A 56 -1.17 -18.77 15.49
C THR A 56 -2.03 -17.51 15.61
N GLY A 57 -3.06 -17.58 16.47
CA GLY A 57 -3.98 -16.47 16.77
C GLY A 57 -5.15 -16.29 15.78
N LEU A 58 -5.09 -16.87 14.57
CA LEU A 58 -6.16 -16.73 13.57
C LEU A 58 -7.49 -17.33 14.03
N SER A 59 -7.45 -18.39 14.84
CA SER A 59 -8.63 -19.08 15.38
C SER A 59 -9.54 -18.19 16.24
N THR A 60 -8.98 -17.12 16.82
CA THR A 60 -9.75 -16.14 17.61
C THR A 60 -10.36 -15.03 16.76
N MET A 61 -9.87 -14.85 15.53
CA MET A 61 -10.29 -13.78 14.62
C MET A 61 -11.32 -14.26 13.59
N VAL A 62 -11.34 -15.56 13.28
CA VAL A 62 -12.21 -16.14 12.26
C VAL A 62 -13.24 -17.09 12.89
N SER A 63 -14.52 -16.85 12.59
CA SER A 63 -15.59 -17.76 12.97
C SER A 63 -15.47 -19.09 12.22
N PHE A 64 -16.00 -20.19 12.78
CA PHE A 64 -15.95 -21.52 12.15
C PHE A 64 -14.54 -21.95 11.70
N TYR A 65 -13.49 -21.49 12.39
CA TYR A 65 -12.08 -21.63 11.98
C TYR A 65 -11.71 -23.04 11.49
N HIS A 66 -12.05 -24.09 12.24
CA HIS A 66 -11.72 -25.46 11.86
C HIS A 66 -12.43 -25.89 10.56
N TYR A 67 -13.73 -25.63 10.44
CA TYR A 67 -14.47 -25.94 9.21
C TYR A 67 -13.96 -25.14 8.01
N ALA A 68 -13.59 -23.88 8.23
CA ALA A 68 -13.01 -23.02 7.20
C ALA A 68 -11.63 -23.54 6.75
N LEU A 69 -10.78 -23.97 7.68
CA LEU A 69 -9.47 -24.53 7.39
C LEU A 69 -9.58 -25.87 6.65
N ASP A 70 -10.49 -26.74 7.09
CA ASP A 70 -10.77 -28.02 6.43
C ASP A 70 -11.22 -27.80 4.98
N LEU A 71 -12.08 -26.79 4.73
CA LEU A 71 -12.51 -26.40 3.39
C LEU A 71 -11.34 -25.89 2.53
N ILE A 72 -10.48 -25.03 3.07
CA ILE A 72 -9.30 -24.51 2.34
C ILE A 72 -8.33 -25.62 1.93
N LEU A 73 -8.19 -26.64 2.78
CA LEU A 73 -7.26 -27.75 2.59
C LEU A 73 -7.85 -28.96 1.84
N ASP A 74 -9.08 -28.82 1.31
CA ASP A 74 -9.84 -29.87 0.65
C ASP A 74 -9.96 -31.16 1.50
N LEU A 75 -10.11 -31.00 2.83
CA LEU A 75 -10.26 -32.11 3.76
C LEU A 75 -11.72 -32.55 3.85
N GLU A 76 -12.01 -33.77 3.40
CA GLU A 76 -13.31 -34.41 3.60
C GLU A 76 -13.55 -34.71 5.08
N THR A 77 -14.34 -33.88 5.76
CA THR A 77 -14.79 -34.19 7.13
C THR A 77 -16.19 -34.79 7.13
N GLN A 78 -16.39 -35.88 7.87
CA GLN A 78 -17.73 -36.48 8.08
C GLN A 78 -18.73 -35.51 8.76
N ASN A 79 -18.26 -34.36 9.24
CA ASN A 79 -19.07 -33.34 9.91
C ASN A 79 -19.70 -32.31 8.95
N SER A 80 -19.24 -32.21 7.69
CA SER A 80 -19.83 -31.31 6.69
C SER A 80 -21.31 -31.65 6.44
N ALA A 81 -21.66 -32.94 6.46
CA ALA A 81 -23.02 -33.44 6.29
C ALA A 81 -24.01 -33.02 7.42
N ARG A 82 -23.52 -32.43 8.51
CA ARG A 82 -24.36 -31.98 9.65
C ARG A 82 -24.67 -30.49 9.63
N LEU A 83 -24.10 -29.73 8.70
CA LEU A 83 -24.30 -28.29 8.62
C LEU A 83 -25.60 -27.95 7.90
N THR A 84 -26.33 -26.97 8.42
CA THR A 84 -27.44 -26.35 7.67
C THR A 84 -26.90 -25.53 6.49
N ALA A 85 -27.74 -25.28 5.48
CA ALA A 85 -27.34 -24.47 4.32
C ALA A 85 -26.86 -23.05 4.70
N GLU A 86 -27.41 -22.46 5.77
CA GLU A 86 -26.95 -21.17 6.27
C GLU A 86 -25.58 -21.25 6.94
N GLN A 87 -25.35 -22.28 7.75
CA GLN A 87 -24.03 -22.51 8.35
C GLN A 87 -22.97 -22.78 7.29
N GLN A 88 -23.32 -23.48 6.21
CA GLN A 88 -22.42 -23.72 5.09
C GLN A 88 -21.93 -22.41 4.45
N ARG A 89 -22.85 -21.46 4.19
CA ARG A 89 -22.49 -20.12 3.68
C ARG A 89 -21.59 -19.33 4.63
N LEU A 90 -21.82 -19.46 5.94
CA LEU A 90 -20.97 -18.83 6.95
C LEU A 90 -19.57 -19.46 6.98
N VAL A 91 -19.45 -20.77 6.78
CA VAL A 91 -18.16 -21.47 6.65
C VAL A 91 -17.42 -20.99 5.40
N GLU A 92 -18.10 -20.91 4.25
CA GLU A 92 -17.52 -20.39 2.99
C GLU A 92 -16.98 -18.98 3.19
N SER A 93 -17.78 -18.05 3.73
CA SER A 93 -17.31 -16.68 4.01
C SER A 93 -16.16 -16.62 5.02
N SER A 94 -16.15 -17.54 5.98
CA SER A 94 -15.06 -17.66 6.96
C SER A 94 -13.78 -18.20 6.30
N ALA A 95 -13.89 -19.13 5.35
CA ALA A 95 -12.76 -19.64 4.56
C ALA A 95 -12.11 -18.55 3.72
N GLU A 96 -12.91 -17.72 3.02
CA GLU A 96 -12.37 -16.57 2.28
C GLU A 96 -11.60 -15.61 3.19
N THR A 97 -12.16 -15.31 4.37
CA THR A 97 -11.52 -14.42 5.36
C THR A 97 -10.24 -15.03 5.93
N LEU A 98 -10.29 -16.31 6.29
CA LEU A 98 -9.15 -17.05 6.84
C LEU A 98 -8.02 -17.12 5.82
N TYR A 99 -8.32 -17.51 4.58
CA TYR A 99 -7.33 -17.57 3.52
C TYR A 99 -6.70 -16.21 3.25
N GLY A 100 -7.50 -15.14 3.24
CA GLY A 100 -6.97 -13.77 3.11
C GLY A 100 -5.98 -13.39 4.22
N LEU A 101 -6.27 -13.75 5.48
CA LEU A 101 -5.35 -13.52 6.60
C LEU A 101 -4.08 -14.38 6.54
N ILE A 102 -4.20 -15.63 6.08
CA ILE A 102 -3.06 -16.51 5.82
C ILE A 102 -2.18 -15.92 4.72
N HIS A 103 -2.80 -15.47 3.63
CA HIS A 103 -2.12 -14.84 2.51
C HIS A 103 -1.31 -13.62 2.95
N ALA A 104 -1.88 -12.73 3.77
CA ALA A 104 -1.20 -11.57 4.32
C ALA A 104 0.09 -11.94 5.08
N ARG A 105 0.08 -13.05 5.82
CA ARG A 105 1.29 -13.57 6.49
C ARG A 105 2.26 -14.17 5.48
N PHE A 106 1.77 -15.01 4.57
CA PHE A 106 2.59 -15.72 3.60
C PHE A 106 3.39 -14.80 2.69
N ILE A 107 2.78 -13.72 2.17
CA ILE A 107 3.43 -12.79 1.23
C ILE A 107 4.57 -11.97 1.85
N THR A 108 4.75 -12.03 3.17
CA THR A 108 5.90 -11.43 3.87
C THR A 108 7.08 -12.41 4.04
N THR A 109 6.86 -13.70 3.77
CA THR A 109 7.93 -14.71 3.78
C THR A 109 8.76 -14.65 2.50
N GLN A 110 9.96 -15.23 2.53
CA GLN A 110 10.83 -15.26 1.35
C GLN A 110 10.19 -15.98 0.13
N ARG A 111 9.35 -17.00 0.38
CA ARG A 111 8.64 -17.74 -0.67
C ARG A 111 7.51 -16.88 -1.26
N GLY A 112 6.65 -16.32 -0.41
CA GLY A 112 5.57 -15.45 -0.85
C GLY A 112 6.07 -14.20 -1.58
N LEU A 113 7.18 -13.60 -1.13
CA LEU A 113 7.80 -12.46 -1.81
C LEU A 113 8.23 -12.79 -3.25
N LYS A 114 8.74 -14.00 -3.51
CA LYS A 114 9.12 -14.43 -4.87
C LYS A 114 7.90 -14.61 -5.77
N LEU A 115 6.84 -15.26 -5.28
CA LEU A 115 5.59 -15.42 -6.04
C LEU A 115 4.95 -14.05 -6.37
N MET A 116 4.95 -13.13 -5.41
CA MET A 116 4.46 -11.77 -5.66
C MET A 116 5.37 -10.98 -6.61
N GLU A 117 6.66 -11.31 -6.67
CA GLU A 117 7.62 -10.68 -7.59
C GLU A 117 7.34 -11.05 -9.05
N GLU A 118 6.98 -12.30 -9.30
CA GLU A 118 6.57 -12.80 -10.63
C GLU A 118 5.33 -12.04 -11.11
N LYS A 119 4.26 -12.00 -10.30
CA LYS A 119 3.04 -11.24 -10.59
C LYS A 119 3.30 -9.74 -10.77
N PHE A 120 4.22 -9.16 -9.98
CA PHE A 120 4.61 -7.76 -10.11
C PHE A 120 5.32 -7.47 -11.43
N ALA A 121 6.21 -8.36 -11.87
CA ALA A 121 6.94 -8.24 -13.13
C ALA A 121 6.00 -8.30 -14.35
N GLU A 122 4.98 -9.15 -14.28
CA GLU A 122 3.92 -9.27 -15.30
C GLU A 122 2.94 -8.08 -15.27
N GLY A 123 2.89 -7.35 -14.15
CA GLY A 123 2.05 -6.18 -13.97
C GLY A 123 0.60 -6.53 -13.67
N GLU A 124 0.33 -7.70 -13.07
CA GLU A 124 -1.01 -8.19 -12.76
C GLU A 124 -1.75 -7.31 -11.75
N PHE A 125 -1.02 -6.68 -10.84
CA PHE A 125 -1.57 -5.71 -9.88
C PHE A 125 -1.99 -4.38 -10.52
N GLY A 126 -1.64 -4.18 -11.80
CA GLY A 126 -1.93 -2.98 -12.57
C GLY A 126 -0.81 -1.96 -12.58
N ARG A 127 -1.16 -0.73 -12.99
CA ARG A 127 -0.20 0.34 -13.27
C ARG A 127 -0.61 1.65 -12.62
N CYS A 128 0.41 2.41 -12.20
CA CYS A 128 0.25 3.70 -11.54
C CYS A 128 -0.57 4.67 -12.39
N PRO A 129 -1.59 5.34 -11.82
CA PRO A 129 -2.41 6.28 -12.58
C PRO A 129 -1.72 7.62 -12.86
N ARG A 130 -0.63 7.96 -12.15
CA ARG A 130 0.11 9.19 -12.41
C ARG A 130 0.83 9.12 -13.76
N VAL A 131 0.57 10.12 -14.60
CA VAL A 131 1.18 10.27 -15.93
C VAL A 131 2.71 10.17 -15.88
N PHE A 132 3.34 10.92 -14.98
CA PHE A 132 4.82 10.96 -14.86
C PHE A 132 5.44 9.73 -14.18
N CYS A 133 4.62 8.77 -13.70
CA CYS A 133 5.12 7.46 -13.35
C CYS A 133 5.34 6.57 -14.58
N GLY A 134 4.77 6.91 -15.74
CA GLY A 134 4.97 6.18 -17.00
C GLY A 134 4.45 4.75 -16.95
N GLY A 135 3.32 4.52 -16.27
CA GLY A 135 2.72 3.19 -16.16
C GLY A 135 3.51 2.21 -15.28
N GLN A 136 4.26 2.69 -14.29
CA GLN A 136 4.96 1.87 -13.30
C GLN A 136 4.03 0.80 -12.69
N ALA A 137 4.48 -0.46 -12.64
CA ALA A 137 3.79 -1.54 -11.92
C ALA A 137 3.61 -1.19 -10.44
N VAL A 138 2.45 -1.52 -9.89
CA VAL A 138 2.04 -1.20 -8.51
C VAL A 138 1.92 -2.47 -7.68
N LEU A 139 1.77 -2.32 -6.37
CA LEU A 139 1.62 -3.43 -5.42
C LEU A 139 0.30 -3.27 -4.65
N PRO A 140 -0.42 -4.35 -4.37
CA PRO A 140 -1.56 -4.31 -3.46
C PRO A 140 -1.11 -3.95 -2.04
N VAL A 141 -1.93 -3.19 -1.32
CA VAL A 141 -1.64 -2.73 0.05
C VAL A 141 -2.93 -2.56 0.85
N GLY A 142 -2.90 -2.92 2.13
CA GLY A 142 -3.92 -2.56 3.11
C GLY A 142 -3.59 -1.24 3.81
N GLN A 143 -4.60 -0.43 4.11
CA GLN A 143 -4.42 0.74 4.99
C GLN A 143 -4.54 0.38 6.47
N SER A 144 -5.09 -0.80 6.76
CA SER A 144 -5.19 -1.39 8.09
C SER A 144 -4.98 -2.90 7.96
N ASP A 145 -4.52 -3.52 9.03
CA ASP A 145 -4.40 -4.97 9.19
C ASP A 145 -5.66 -5.58 9.85
N VAL A 146 -6.67 -4.76 10.15
CA VAL A 146 -7.97 -5.19 10.70
C VAL A 146 -8.96 -5.45 9.56
N VAL A 147 -9.52 -6.66 9.55
CA VAL A 147 -10.50 -7.09 8.53
C VAL A 147 -11.75 -6.20 8.59
N ARG A 148 -12.29 -5.88 7.42
CA ARG A 148 -13.47 -5.06 7.11
C ARG A 148 -13.32 -3.57 7.39
N GLU A 149 -12.12 -3.09 7.68
CA GLU A 149 -11.87 -1.66 7.93
C GLU A 149 -11.71 -0.86 6.62
N SER A 150 -10.95 -1.39 5.65
CA SER A 150 -10.76 -0.73 4.36
C SER A 150 -10.49 -1.76 3.25
N SER A 151 -10.93 -1.43 2.04
CA SER A 151 -10.60 -2.25 0.86
C SER A 151 -9.12 -2.17 0.50
N VAL A 152 -8.65 -3.15 -0.28
CA VAL A 152 -7.31 -3.11 -0.88
C VAL A 152 -7.12 -1.83 -1.70
N LYS A 153 -5.91 -1.27 -1.58
CA LYS A 153 -5.41 -0.14 -2.37
C LYS A 153 -4.18 -0.58 -3.14
N LEU A 154 -3.66 0.31 -4.00
CA LEU A 154 -2.48 0.06 -4.83
C LEU A 154 -1.38 1.06 -4.49
N TYR A 155 -0.27 0.58 -3.96
CA TYR A 155 0.93 1.36 -3.69
C TYR A 155 1.81 1.43 -4.93
N CYS A 156 2.17 2.64 -5.36
CA CYS A 156 3.14 2.83 -6.43
C CYS A 156 4.56 3.04 -5.86
N PRO A 157 5.52 2.16 -6.16
CA PRO A 157 6.87 2.27 -5.61
C PRO A 157 7.68 3.42 -6.22
N LYS A 158 7.27 3.95 -7.38
CA LYS A 158 7.95 5.06 -8.05
C LYS A 158 7.60 6.40 -7.42
N CYS A 159 6.30 6.73 -7.30
CA CYS A 159 5.88 7.97 -6.66
C CYS A 159 5.67 7.88 -5.15
N GLN A 160 5.72 6.67 -4.57
CA GLN A 160 5.59 6.42 -3.14
C GLN A 160 4.25 6.88 -2.58
N ASP A 161 3.16 6.54 -3.27
CA ASP A 161 1.81 6.98 -2.92
C ASP A 161 0.79 5.87 -3.22
N ILE A 162 -0.39 5.96 -2.60
CA ILE A 162 -1.45 4.94 -2.60
C ILE A 162 -2.64 5.38 -3.46
N TYR A 163 -3.20 4.46 -4.24
CA TYR A 163 -4.31 4.71 -5.15
C TYR A 163 -5.42 3.68 -5.00
N TYR A 164 -6.63 4.05 -5.43
CA TYR A 164 -7.71 3.09 -5.59
C TYR A 164 -7.46 2.18 -6.80
N PRO A 165 -7.79 0.88 -6.73
CA PRO A 165 -7.85 0.02 -7.90
C PRO A 165 -8.77 0.62 -8.97
N ARG A 166 -8.33 0.60 -10.23
CA ARG A 166 -9.12 1.16 -11.35
C ARG A 166 -10.44 0.41 -11.50
N SER A 167 -10.38 -0.92 -11.54
CA SER A 167 -11.58 -1.75 -11.66
C SER A 167 -12.35 -1.76 -10.35
N SER A 168 -13.68 -1.63 -10.43
CA SER A 168 -14.56 -1.69 -9.26
C SER A 168 -14.57 -3.07 -8.61
N ARG A 169 -14.31 -4.14 -9.38
CA ARG A 169 -14.29 -5.52 -8.88
C ARG A 169 -13.29 -5.75 -7.76
N HIS A 170 -12.18 -5.01 -7.77
CA HIS A 170 -11.12 -5.13 -6.76
C HIS A 170 -11.41 -4.30 -5.51
N ARG A 171 -12.43 -3.44 -5.52
CA ARG A 171 -12.74 -2.55 -4.38
C ARG A 171 -13.51 -3.25 -3.27
N THR A 172 -13.99 -4.47 -3.52
CA THR A 172 -14.67 -5.31 -2.52
C THR A 172 -13.70 -6.19 -1.74
N LEU A 173 -12.47 -6.37 -2.23
CA LEU A 173 -11.44 -7.14 -1.53
C LEU A 173 -10.92 -6.37 -0.32
N ASP A 174 -10.73 -7.09 0.77
CA ASP A 174 -10.23 -6.54 2.02
C ASP A 174 -8.75 -6.19 1.93
N GLY A 175 -8.37 -5.00 2.39
CA GLY A 175 -6.97 -4.57 2.41
C GLY A 175 -6.13 -5.38 3.40
N ALA A 176 -6.73 -5.90 4.47
CA ALA A 176 -6.04 -6.69 5.49
C ALA A 176 -5.41 -7.96 4.92
N PHE A 177 -5.89 -8.46 3.77
CA PHE A 177 -5.36 -9.67 3.13
C PHE A 177 -4.00 -9.47 2.43
N TRP A 178 -3.57 -8.22 2.27
CA TRP A 178 -2.20 -7.87 1.88
C TRP A 178 -1.45 -7.16 3.00
N GLY A 179 -2.18 -6.54 3.91
CA GLY A 179 -1.65 -5.84 5.06
C GLY A 179 -0.91 -4.54 4.70
N THR A 180 -0.53 -3.83 5.75
CA THR A 180 0.17 -2.54 5.66
C THR A 180 1.65 -2.70 5.30
N THR A 181 2.23 -3.86 5.62
CA THR A 181 3.68 -4.08 5.64
C THR A 181 4.22 -4.60 4.31
N PHE A 182 3.44 -5.40 3.58
CA PHE A 182 3.89 -6.16 2.40
C PHE A 182 4.65 -5.32 1.36
N PRO A 183 4.15 -4.17 0.87
CA PRO A 183 4.86 -3.42 -0.18
C PRO A 183 6.24 -2.94 0.26
N HIS A 184 6.41 -2.65 1.56
CA HIS A 184 7.66 -2.13 2.10
C HIS A 184 8.71 -3.22 2.22
N LEU A 185 8.35 -4.40 2.73
CA LEU A 185 9.23 -5.57 2.76
C LEU A 185 9.58 -6.04 1.34
N PHE A 186 8.60 -6.04 0.43
CA PHE A 186 8.82 -6.37 -0.96
C PHE A 186 9.86 -5.44 -1.62
N LEU A 187 9.78 -4.13 -1.35
CA LEU A 187 10.79 -3.19 -1.85
C LEU A 187 12.18 -3.39 -1.24
N MET A 188 12.28 -3.87 0.01
CA MET A 188 13.56 -4.26 0.59
C MET A 188 14.14 -5.48 -0.14
N HIS A 189 13.33 -6.52 -0.36
CA HIS A 189 13.70 -7.71 -1.13
C HIS A 189 14.17 -7.38 -2.56
N LEU A 190 13.46 -6.49 -3.28
CA LEU A 190 13.90 -6.03 -4.60
C LEU A 190 15.28 -5.35 -4.55
N ARG A 191 15.51 -4.50 -3.55
CA ARG A 191 16.79 -3.77 -3.40
C ARG A 191 17.95 -4.72 -3.11
N GLU A 192 17.74 -5.74 -2.28
CA GLU A 192 18.74 -6.77 -1.98
C GLU A 192 19.11 -7.56 -3.24
N ASN A 193 18.16 -7.78 -4.14
CA ASN A 193 18.37 -8.41 -5.45
C ASN A 193 18.87 -7.44 -6.54
N GLY A 194 19.26 -6.21 -6.18
CA GLY A 194 19.80 -5.21 -7.11
C GLY A 194 18.76 -4.52 -8.01
N LYS A 195 17.46 -4.71 -7.77
CA LYS A 195 16.36 -4.10 -8.53
C LYS A 195 15.93 -2.79 -7.87
N VAL A 196 16.41 -1.65 -8.39
CA VAL A 196 16.07 -0.32 -7.87
C VAL A 196 15.07 0.40 -8.77
N ILE A 197 13.97 0.87 -8.18
CA ILE A 197 12.94 1.63 -8.89
C ILE A 197 13.28 3.12 -8.81
N ALA A 198 13.52 3.74 -9.97
CA ALA A 198 13.87 5.15 -10.06
C ALA A 198 12.66 6.07 -9.76
N LYS A 199 12.92 7.19 -9.07
CA LYS A 199 11.91 8.23 -8.82
C LYS A 199 11.45 8.93 -10.12
N PRO A 200 10.25 9.54 -10.16
CA PRO A 200 9.80 10.33 -11.29
C PRO A 200 10.78 11.47 -11.59
N LYS A 201 11.18 11.61 -12.85
CA LYS A 201 12.07 12.70 -13.29
C LYS A 201 11.33 14.02 -13.54
N GLN A 202 10.01 13.95 -13.71
CA GLN A 202 9.16 15.08 -14.11
C GLN A 202 7.95 15.18 -13.17
N HIS A 203 7.46 16.40 -13.00
CA HIS A 203 6.21 16.72 -12.31
C HIS A 203 5.33 17.59 -13.22
N TYR A 204 4.04 17.63 -12.94
CA TYR A 204 3.11 18.46 -13.71
C TYR A 204 3.39 19.94 -13.41
N VAL A 205 3.68 20.71 -14.46
CA VAL A 205 3.82 22.16 -14.35
C VAL A 205 2.58 22.80 -14.98
N PRO A 206 1.64 23.30 -14.18
CA PRO A 206 0.42 23.89 -14.70
C PRO A 206 0.74 25.20 -15.44
N ARG A 207 0.08 25.39 -16.60
CA ARG A 207 0.31 26.55 -17.47
C ARG A 207 -1.00 27.12 -17.99
N ILE A 208 -1.07 28.45 -18.09
CA ILE A 208 -2.16 29.20 -18.74
C ILE A 208 -1.53 29.98 -19.89
N TYR A 209 -2.00 29.78 -21.12
CA TYR A 209 -1.43 30.37 -22.35
C TYR A 209 0.10 30.20 -22.48
N GLY A 210 0.66 29.09 -21.99
CA GLY A 210 2.10 28.81 -22.01
C GLY A 210 2.88 29.37 -20.81
N PHE A 211 2.31 30.31 -20.05
CA PHE A 211 2.90 30.86 -18.84
C PHE A 211 2.69 29.91 -17.66
N ARG A 212 3.74 29.70 -16.87
CA ARG A 212 3.65 28.91 -15.63
C ARG A 212 2.78 29.65 -14.62
N LEU A 213 1.91 28.93 -13.92
CA LEU A 213 1.23 29.49 -12.76
C LEU A 213 2.24 29.72 -11.64
N ARG A 214 2.16 30.88 -10.98
CA ARG A 214 2.94 31.19 -9.79
C ARG A 214 2.54 30.24 -8.65
N GLU A 215 3.50 29.68 -7.94
CA GLU A 215 3.19 28.84 -6.79
C GLU A 215 2.81 29.73 -5.61
N LYS A 216 1.88 29.27 -4.74
CA LYS A 216 1.47 30.04 -3.55
C LYS A 216 2.63 30.30 -2.57
N GLY A 217 3.75 29.56 -2.69
CA GLY A 217 4.97 29.79 -1.92
C GLY A 217 5.71 31.06 -2.36
N ASP A 218 5.76 31.34 -3.65
CA ASP A 218 6.43 32.52 -4.23
C ASP A 218 5.71 33.83 -3.87
N ALA A 219 4.43 33.77 -3.49
CA ALA A 219 3.65 34.93 -3.09
C ALA A 219 3.97 35.43 -1.66
N LYS A 220 4.72 34.67 -0.87
CA LYS A 220 5.16 35.13 0.46
C LYS A 220 6.38 36.04 0.40
N GLU A 221 7.25 35.86 -0.60
CA GLU A 221 8.45 36.70 -0.75
C GLU A 221 8.09 38.14 -1.13
N GLU A 222 7.07 38.34 -1.98
CA GLU A 222 6.62 39.69 -2.34
C GLU A 222 5.93 40.44 -1.19
N HIS A 223 5.19 39.74 -0.31
CA HIS A 223 4.50 40.39 0.81
C HIS A 223 5.50 40.81 1.91
N ASP A 224 6.60 40.08 2.07
CA ASP A 224 7.67 40.45 2.99
C ASP A 224 8.46 41.65 2.41
N ASP A 225 8.73 41.70 1.11
CA ASP A 225 9.40 42.84 0.46
C ASP A 225 8.54 44.12 0.46
N GLU A 226 7.22 44.02 0.24
CA GLU A 226 6.29 45.16 0.32
C GLU A 226 6.12 45.66 1.77
N GLN A 227 6.13 44.76 2.76
CA GLN A 227 6.12 45.13 4.19
C GLN A 227 7.45 45.71 4.67
N ILE A 228 8.57 45.24 4.14
CA ILE A 228 9.91 45.80 4.43
C ILE A 228 10.03 47.19 3.80
N ALA A 229 9.62 47.36 2.54
CA ALA A 229 9.61 48.67 1.87
C ALA A 229 8.71 49.68 2.59
N ALA A 230 7.50 49.28 3.02
CA ALA A 230 6.61 50.14 3.80
C ALA A 230 7.14 50.49 5.20
N ARG A 231 7.93 49.59 5.82
CA ARG A 231 8.62 49.87 7.10
C ARG A 231 9.78 50.85 6.93
N VAL A 232 10.56 50.73 5.85
CA VAL A 232 11.67 51.65 5.56
C VAL A 232 11.14 53.05 5.25
N GLU A 233 10.05 53.20 4.49
CA GLU A 233 9.43 54.50 4.21
C GLU A 233 8.83 55.18 5.45
N THR A 234 8.31 54.39 6.41
CA THR A 234 7.75 54.91 7.67
C THR A 234 8.86 55.33 8.65
N GLU A 235 9.96 54.58 8.73
CA GLU A 235 11.12 54.96 9.55
C GLU A 235 11.83 56.23 8.99
N GLU A 236 11.96 56.38 7.67
CA GLU A 236 12.55 57.59 7.06
C GLU A 236 11.68 58.84 7.22
N THR A 237 10.35 58.68 7.29
CA THR A 237 9.42 59.80 7.52
C THR A 237 9.33 60.20 8.99
N GLU A 238 9.48 59.26 9.93
CA GLU A 238 9.58 59.53 11.37
C GLU A 238 10.90 60.21 11.75
N GLU A 239 12.04 59.80 11.17
CA GLU A 239 13.33 60.50 11.38
C GLU A 239 13.31 61.94 10.85
N ARG A 240 12.73 62.17 9.66
CA ARG A 240 12.56 63.53 9.11
C ARG A 240 11.61 64.40 9.93
N ALA A 241 10.59 63.82 10.56
CA ALA A 241 9.68 64.55 11.45
C ALA A 241 10.34 64.90 12.79
N ALA A 242 11.22 64.04 13.31
CA ALA A 242 11.97 64.29 14.52
C ALA A 242 13.00 65.44 14.36
N GLU A 243 13.66 65.53 13.20
CA GLU A 243 14.64 66.60 12.90
C GLU A 243 14.01 68.00 12.79
N VAL A 244 12.73 68.11 12.45
CA VAL A 244 12.02 69.41 12.34
C VAL A 244 11.57 69.95 13.72
N SER A 245 11.57 69.13 14.77
CA SER A 245 11.02 69.48 16.08
C SER A 245 12.02 70.00 17.13
N VAL A 246 13.31 70.07 16.81
CA VAL A 246 14.34 70.53 17.78
C VAL A 246 14.78 71.96 17.48
N GLY A 247 13.96 72.91 17.89
CA GLY A 247 14.30 74.33 17.90
C GLY A 247 13.48 75.11 18.92
N GLU A 248 13.84 75.03 20.21
CA GLU A 248 13.87 76.17 21.16
C GLU A 248 14.31 75.76 22.59
N SER A 249 15.57 76.11 22.91
CA SER A 249 16.15 76.61 24.17
C SER A 249 15.89 75.98 25.57
N ASN A 250 16.98 75.49 26.20
CA ASN A 250 17.66 76.02 27.41
C ASN A 250 18.20 74.93 28.38
N THR A 251 19.52 74.85 28.49
CA THR A 251 20.34 74.22 29.56
C THR A 251 20.45 75.15 30.79
N PRO A 252 21.11 74.81 31.93
CA PRO A 252 21.88 73.59 32.28
C PRO A 252 21.65 73.02 33.72
N ALA A 253 22.09 71.78 33.98
CA ALA A 253 23.04 71.46 35.07
C ALA A 253 23.39 69.96 35.20
N ASN A 254 24.71 69.71 35.15
CA ASN A 254 25.54 68.68 35.81
C ASN A 254 25.41 67.16 35.51
N THR A 255 26.39 66.74 34.70
CA THR A 255 27.15 65.47 34.58
C THR A 255 27.56 64.78 35.91
N PRO A 256 28.26 63.61 35.90
CA PRO A 256 28.25 62.39 35.04
C PRO A 256 28.09 61.11 35.94
N ASN A 257 28.00 59.84 35.51
CA ASN A 257 28.99 59.10 34.73
C ASN A 257 28.54 57.63 34.50
N ASN A 258 28.84 57.14 33.30
CA ASN A 258 29.26 55.78 32.91
C ASN A 258 28.53 54.54 33.47
N SER A 259 27.92 53.76 32.58
CA SER A 259 28.66 52.69 31.87
C SER A 259 27.79 52.00 30.81
N ARG A 260 28.30 52.03 29.57
CA ARG A 260 27.85 51.26 28.40
C ARG A 260 27.96 49.75 28.65
N LEU A 261 27.10 48.97 27.96
CA LEU A 261 27.41 47.91 26.98
C LEU A 261 26.12 47.08 26.75
N ALA A 262 25.46 47.24 25.61
CA ALA A 262 25.54 46.37 24.41
C ALA A 262 24.91 44.97 24.65
N ARG A 263 23.77 44.61 24.03
CA ARG A 263 23.65 44.06 22.65
C ARG A 263 24.65 42.91 22.43
N ASP A 264 24.32 41.69 22.00
CA ASP A 264 23.18 41.15 21.26
C ASP A 264 23.16 39.62 21.42
N CYS A 265 22.01 39.02 21.09
CA CYS A 265 21.88 37.60 20.79
C CYS A 265 22.74 37.20 19.58
N PHE A 266 23.46 36.08 19.68
CA PHE A 266 23.95 35.33 18.50
C PHE A 266 23.45 33.89 18.55
N ARG A 267 22.90 33.48 17.41
CA ARG A 267 22.34 32.17 17.05
C ARG A 267 23.48 31.29 16.55
N ASP A 268 23.46 30.00 16.86
CA ASP A 268 24.44 29.04 16.35
C ASP A 268 23.79 28.06 15.35
N PRO A 269 24.20 28.06 14.07
CA PRO A 269 23.88 27.01 13.12
C PRO A 269 25.19 26.43 12.53
N ASN A 270 25.85 25.50 13.24
CA ASN A 270 26.42 24.25 12.68
C ASN A 270 27.40 23.58 13.65
N GLY A 271 27.15 22.29 13.92
CA GLY A 271 28.20 21.29 14.08
C GLY A 271 28.73 21.03 15.49
N GLU A 272 28.31 19.93 16.11
CA GLU A 272 29.18 18.80 16.47
C GLU A 272 28.40 17.73 17.28
N ARG A 273 28.77 16.46 17.10
CA ARG A 273 28.30 15.32 17.91
C ARG A 273 28.90 15.42 19.31
N ALA A 274 28.10 15.19 20.35
CA ALA A 274 28.62 14.81 21.67
C ALA A 274 27.64 13.87 22.40
N GLU A 275 28.23 12.93 23.14
CA GLU A 275 27.66 11.74 23.75
C GLU A 275 26.67 11.99 24.91
N ALA A 276 25.89 10.94 25.22
CA ALA A 276 24.99 10.88 26.36
C ALA A 276 25.73 10.93 27.71
N PRO A 277 25.14 11.49 28.78
CA PRO A 277 25.55 11.16 30.13
C PRO A 277 24.67 10.03 30.69
N GLN A 278 25.36 8.97 31.10
CA GLN A 278 24.88 8.01 32.09
C GLN A 278 24.50 8.72 33.38
N ARG A 279 23.34 8.37 33.95
CA ARG A 279 23.16 8.06 35.37
C ARG A 279 21.86 7.33 35.60
#